data_AF-A0A075V1X6-F1
#
_entry.id   AF-A0A075V1X6-F1
#
_cell.length_a   1.000
_cell.length_b   1.000
_cell.length_c   1.000
_cell.angle_alpha   90.00
_cell.angle_beta   90.00
_cell.angle_gamma   90.00
#
_symmetry.space_group_name_H-M   'P 1'
#
loop_
_entity.id
_entity.type
_entity.pdbx_description
1 polymer ?
#
loop_
_entity_poly.entity_id
_entity_poly.type
_entity_poly.pdbx_seq_one_letter_code
_entity_poly.pdbx_strand_id
1 'polypeptide(L)'
;MSSNTDFYLGRGEDAEWIGSLHGECYPENFLAVPPVRLAVTATTEAIFRAAVADAFDVWEEERLGRAYRREGGWPWPWYSSHNSTWIITFDPGDGAVFATVGGGVRWHRIDPSNPWFPEGDDPLGPPDLYAWLRDPAAPPSVPMPLMREKPADMPIIGGDAR
;
A
#
# COMPACT_ATOMS: atom_id res chain seq x y z
N MET A 1 3.39 11.87 12.54
CA MET A 1 2.20 11.28 11.89
C MET A 1 2.57 9.83 11.61
N SER A 2 1.69 8.87 11.85
CA SER A 2 1.94 7.47 11.49
C SER A 2 1.51 7.23 10.03
N SER A 3 2.32 6.53 9.25
CA SER A 3 2.01 6.04 7.91
C SER A 3 1.66 4.55 7.92
N ASN A 4 0.98 4.11 6.86
CA ASN A 4 0.53 2.73 6.71
C ASN A 4 1.03 2.17 5.37
N THR A 5 1.43 0.90 5.35
CA THR A 5 1.78 0.19 4.12
C THR A 5 1.06 -1.13 4.03
N ASP A 6 0.39 -1.38 2.92
CA ASP A 6 -0.24 -2.67 2.65
C ASP A 6 0.56 -3.45 1.61
N PHE A 7 0.70 -4.75 1.86
CA PHE A 7 1.40 -5.69 0.98
C PHE A 7 0.42 -6.60 0.27
N TYR A 8 0.63 -6.78 -1.03
CA TYR A 8 -0.24 -7.56 -1.90
C TYR A 8 0.52 -8.52 -2.81
N LEU A 9 -0.21 -9.48 -3.36
CA LEU A 9 0.20 -10.28 -4.51
C LEU A 9 -0.77 -10.09 -5.66
N GLY A 10 -0.21 -9.82 -6.83
CA GLY A 10 -0.97 -9.39 -8.00
C GLY A 10 -1.44 -7.94 -7.90
N ARG A 11 -2.11 -7.47 -8.95
CA ARG A 11 -2.66 -6.11 -9.06
C ARG A 11 -4.14 -6.20 -9.42
N GLY A 12 -4.87 -5.13 -9.13
CA GLY A 12 -6.30 -5.04 -9.45
C GLY A 12 -7.20 -5.53 -8.30
N GLU A 13 -8.48 -5.68 -8.61
CA GLU A 13 -9.53 -6.02 -7.63
C GLU A 13 -9.37 -7.42 -7.03
N ASP A 14 -8.66 -8.31 -7.72
CA ASP A 14 -8.42 -9.69 -7.31
C ASP A 14 -7.08 -9.90 -6.57
N ALA A 15 -6.33 -8.82 -6.29
CA ALA A 15 -5.06 -8.93 -5.58
C ALA A 15 -5.23 -9.55 -4.18
N GLU A 16 -4.28 -10.39 -3.77
CA GLU A 16 -4.30 -11.01 -2.44
C GLU A 16 -3.60 -10.08 -1.44
N TRP A 17 -4.34 -9.53 -0.47
CA TRP A 17 -3.71 -8.85 0.68
C TRP A 17 -2.98 -9.87 1.56
N ILE A 18 -1.70 -9.62 1.83
CA ILE A 18 -0.84 -10.52 2.63
C ILE A 18 -0.37 -9.92 3.96
N GLY A 19 -0.71 -8.67 4.23
CA GLY A 19 -0.49 -8.02 5.53
C GLY A 19 -0.17 -6.54 5.41
N SER A 20 0.03 -5.89 6.56
CA SER A 20 0.21 -4.44 6.65
C SER A 20 1.23 -4.04 7.70
N LEU A 21 1.86 -2.89 7.48
CA LEU A 21 2.69 -2.18 8.47
C LEU A 21 2.02 -0.85 8.85
N HIS A 22 2.23 -0.45 10.10
CA HIS A 22 1.85 0.83 10.66
C HIS A 22 3.04 1.48 11.35
N GLY A 23 3.11 2.81 11.32
CA GLY A 23 4.09 3.60 12.05
C GLY A 23 5.00 4.36 11.11
N GLU A 24 6.30 4.06 11.13
CA GLU A 24 7.35 4.77 10.40
C GLU A 24 7.51 4.23 8.96
N CYS A 25 6.41 4.08 8.22
CA CYS A 25 6.40 3.52 6.86
C CYS A 25 6.82 4.56 5.80
N TYR A 26 8.09 4.96 5.82
CA TYR A 26 8.70 5.87 4.86
C TYR A 26 9.71 5.11 3.96
N PRO A 27 9.90 5.51 2.70
CA PRO A 27 10.82 4.83 1.79
C PRO A 27 12.23 4.62 2.34
N GLU A 28 12.76 5.57 3.11
CA GLU A 28 14.09 5.43 3.73
C GLU A 28 14.12 4.24 4.69
N ASN A 29 13.07 4.03 5.46
CA ASN A 29 12.96 2.90 6.38
C ASN A 29 12.75 1.58 5.62
N PHE A 30 12.03 1.59 4.50
CA PHE A 30 11.91 0.40 3.66
C PHE A 30 13.27 -0.05 3.12
N LEU A 31 14.16 0.89 2.83
CA LEU A 31 15.50 0.60 2.33
C LEU A 31 16.52 0.33 3.44
N ALA A 32 16.28 0.82 4.66
CA ALA A 32 17.14 0.61 5.82
C ALA A 32 16.88 -0.73 6.53
N VAL A 33 15.63 -1.19 6.59
CA VAL A 33 15.24 -2.45 7.25
C VAL A 33 15.45 -3.64 6.30
N PRO A 34 16.37 -4.59 6.59
CA PRO A 34 16.80 -5.57 5.59
C PRO A 34 15.69 -6.47 5.03
N PRO A 35 14.75 -7.02 5.83
CA PRO A 35 13.63 -7.79 5.27
C PRO A 35 12.70 -6.95 4.39
N VAL A 36 12.45 -5.69 4.77
CA VAL A 36 11.63 -4.79 3.95
C VAL A 36 12.35 -4.46 2.64
N ARG A 37 13.66 -4.21 2.69
CA ARG A 37 14.49 -3.99 1.50
C ARG A 37 14.45 -5.19 0.56
N LEU A 38 14.51 -6.40 1.12
CA LEU A 38 14.40 -7.63 0.35
C LEU A 38 13.01 -7.80 -0.27
N ALA A 39 11.96 -7.45 0.46
CA ALA A 39 10.59 -7.46 -0.07
C ALA A 39 10.47 -6.50 -1.25
N VAL A 40 10.95 -5.26 -1.14
CA VAL A 40 10.79 -4.26 -2.22
C VAL A 40 11.68 -4.53 -3.44
N THR A 41 12.76 -5.31 -3.27
CA THR A 41 13.65 -5.73 -4.36
C THR A 41 13.42 -7.17 -4.82
N ALA A 42 12.35 -7.83 -4.35
CA ALA A 42 12.08 -9.22 -4.67
C ALA A 42 11.87 -9.43 -6.19
N THR A 43 12.51 -10.48 -6.72
CA THR A 43 12.36 -10.89 -8.13
C THR A 43 11.51 -12.15 -8.29
N THR A 44 11.04 -12.73 -7.18
CA THR A 44 10.14 -13.89 -7.18
C THR A 44 9.11 -13.74 -6.08
N GLU A 45 7.93 -14.34 -6.27
CA GLU A 45 6.87 -14.34 -5.27
C GLU A 45 7.33 -14.99 -3.96
N ALA A 46 8.10 -16.08 -4.04
CA ALA A 46 8.60 -16.79 -2.87
C ALA A 46 9.49 -15.90 -1.99
N ILE A 47 10.41 -15.14 -2.62
CA ILE A 47 11.25 -14.17 -1.91
C ILE A 47 10.39 -13.07 -1.32
N PHE A 48 9.44 -12.53 -2.09
CA PHE A 48 8.57 -11.47 -1.61
C PHE A 48 7.76 -11.88 -0.38
N ARG A 49 7.08 -13.03 -0.43
CA ARG A 49 6.28 -13.56 0.69
C ARG A 49 7.13 -13.79 1.94
N ALA A 50 8.29 -14.42 1.79
CA ALA A 50 9.19 -14.68 2.91
C ALA A 50 9.70 -13.38 3.53
N ALA A 51 10.15 -12.44 2.69
CA ALA A 51 10.68 -11.16 3.13
C ALA A 51 9.62 -10.29 3.83
N VAL A 52 8.37 -10.32 3.37
CA VAL A 52 7.25 -9.64 4.05
C VAL A 52 6.95 -10.28 5.41
N ALA A 53 6.98 -11.60 5.50
CA ALA A 53 6.79 -12.29 6.78
C ALA A 53 7.88 -11.92 7.79
N ASP A 54 9.15 -11.96 7.38
CA ASP A 54 10.30 -11.55 8.21
C ASP A 54 10.22 -10.06 8.57
N ALA A 55 9.74 -9.21 7.65
CA ALA A 55 9.55 -7.79 7.92
C ALA A 55 8.54 -7.55 9.04
N PHE A 56 7.50 -8.36 9.18
CA PHE A 56 6.52 -8.21 10.25
C PHE A 56 7.11 -8.46 11.64
N ASP A 57 8.06 -9.38 11.77
CA ASP A 57 8.77 -9.61 13.03
C ASP A 57 9.73 -8.45 13.33
N VAL A 58 10.60 -8.12 12.36
CA VAL A 58 11.64 -7.10 12.55
C VAL A 58 11.05 -5.69 12.76
N TRP A 59 9.92 -5.36 12.13
CA TRP A 59 9.33 -4.02 12.25
C TRP A 59 8.93 -3.66 13.68
N GLU A 60 8.43 -4.63 14.44
CA GLU A 60 8.06 -4.44 15.84
C GLU A 60 9.29 -4.45 16.75
N GLU A 61 10.27 -5.33 16.47
CA GLU A 61 11.55 -5.40 17.19
C GLU A 61 12.33 -4.08 17.11
N GLU A 62 12.38 -3.48 15.93
CA GLU A 62 13.02 -2.19 15.66
C GLU A 62 12.19 -0.98 16.15
N ARG A 63 11.02 -1.23 16.77
CA ARG A 63 10.12 -0.20 17.32
C ARG A 63 9.65 0.83 16.29
N LEU A 64 9.58 0.43 15.02
CA LEU A 64 9.11 1.26 13.90
C LEU A 64 7.58 1.32 13.83
N GLY A 65 6.89 0.46 14.56
CA GLY A 65 5.46 0.54 14.79
C GLY A 65 4.84 -0.83 15.01
N ARG A 66 3.79 -1.16 14.24
CA ARG A 66 3.07 -2.45 14.36
C ARG A 66 2.97 -3.15 13.02
N ALA A 67 2.99 -4.48 13.07
CA ALA A 67 2.73 -5.33 11.91
C ALA A 67 1.40 -6.07 12.07
N TYR A 68 0.65 -6.19 10.98
CA TYR A 68 -0.62 -6.87 10.92
C TYR A 68 -0.55 -7.97 9.88
N ARG A 69 -0.57 -9.21 10.36
CA ARG A 69 -0.52 -10.41 9.51
C ARG A 69 -1.90 -10.72 8.97
N ARG A 70 -1.95 -11.39 7.81
CA ARG A 70 -3.19 -11.77 7.13
C ARG A 70 -4.14 -12.56 8.04
N GLU A 71 -3.61 -13.45 8.88
CA GLU A 71 -4.37 -14.31 9.79
C GLU A 71 -5.15 -13.51 10.84
N GLY A 72 -4.69 -12.30 11.17
CA GLY A 72 -5.39 -11.37 12.06
C GLY A 72 -6.56 -10.64 11.41
N GLY A 73 -6.73 -10.80 10.10
CA GLY A 73 -7.72 -10.08 9.31
C GLY A 73 -7.33 -8.61 9.04
N TRP A 74 -8.13 -7.96 8.20
CA TRP A 74 -7.90 -6.58 7.79
C TRP A 74 -7.93 -5.62 8.99
N PRO A 75 -6.83 -4.89 9.28
CA PRO A 75 -6.71 -4.13 10.52
C PRO A 75 -7.37 -2.75 10.46
N TRP A 76 -7.76 -2.29 9.27
CA TRP A 76 -8.13 -0.89 9.06
C TRP A 76 -9.64 -0.62 9.14
N PRO A 77 -10.03 0.61 9.52
CA PRO A 77 -11.45 0.99 9.56
C PRO A 77 -12.05 1.22 8.17
N TRP A 78 -11.22 1.48 7.15
CA TRP A 78 -11.66 1.68 5.77
C TRP A 78 -11.78 0.37 4.99
N TYR A 79 -12.43 0.43 3.83
CA TYR A 79 -12.79 -0.73 3.03
C TYR A 79 -11.74 -1.15 1.99
N SER A 80 -10.68 -0.35 1.76
CA SER A 80 -9.64 -0.65 0.77
C SER A 80 -8.35 0.13 1.06
N SER A 81 -7.21 -0.35 0.59
CA SER A 81 -5.88 0.25 0.76
C SER A 81 -5.70 1.66 0.18
N HIS A 82 -6.68 2.21 -0.53
CA HIS A 82 -6.61 3.58 -1.04
C HIS A 82 -6.38 4.66 0.04
N ASN A 83 -6.56 4.33 1.33
CA ASN A 83 -6.25 5.22 2.45
C ASN A 83 -4.86 4.95 3.08
N SER A 84 -4.13 3.96 2.59
CA SER A 84 -2.77 3.63 3.03
C SER A 84 -1.75 4.51 2.34
N THR A 85 -0.67 4.85 3.05
CA THR A 85 0.39 5.72 2.51
C THR A 85 1.07 5.04 1.32
N TRP A 86 1.44 3.77 1.49
CA TRP A 86 2.03 2.96 0.44
C TRP A 86 1.22 1.68 0.23
N ILE A 87 1.18 1.23 -1.00
CA ILE A 87 0.67 -0.07 -1.38
C ILE A 87 1.74 -0.72 -2.23
N ILE A 88 2.28 -1.84 -1.74
CA ILE A 88 3.39 -2.55 -2.37
C ILE A 88 2.88 -3.92 -2.78
N THR A 89 3.15 -4.32 -4.02
CA THR A 89 2.72 -5.61 -4.52
C THR A 89 3.80 -6.28 -5.34
N PHE A 90 3.88 -7.61 -5.26
CA PHE A 90 4.58 -8.40 -6.26
C PHE A 90 3.58 -8.91 -7.29
N ASP A 91 3.79 -8.59 -8.57
CA ASP A 91 2.99 -9.12 -9.67
C ASP A 91 3.71 -10.33 -10.30
N PRO A 92 3.17 -11.56 -10.16
CA PRO A 92 3.75 -12.74 -10.76
C PRO A 92 3.78 -12.72 -12.30
N GLY A 93 2.85 -12.00 -12.95
CA GLY A 93 2.81 -11.87 -14.40
C GLY A 93 3.99 -11.06 -14.96
N ASP A 94 4.46 -10.07 -14.20
CA ASP A 94 5.62 -9.23 -14.55
C ASP A 94 6.92 -9.68 -13.86
N GLY A 95 6.83 -10.55 -12.84
CA GLY A 95 7.97 -10.98 -12.03
C GLY A 95 8.64 -9.82 -11.30
N ALA A 96 7.86 -8.84 -10.82
CA ALA A 96 8.40 -7.60 -10.30
C ALA A 96 7.56 -7.00 -9.17
N VAL A 97 8.20 -6.16 -8.36
CA VAL A 97 7.54 -5.36 -7.32
C VAL A 97 7.07 -4.04 -7.90
N PHE A 98 5.86 -3.64 -7.52
CA PHE A 98 5.26 -2.36 -7.82
C PHE A 98 4.84 -1.65 -6.54
N ALA A 99 4.90 -0.32 -6.56
CA ALA A 99 4.41 0.54 -5.50
C ALA A 99 3.41 1.56 -6.03
N THR A 100 2.45 1.95 -5.19
CA THR A 100 1.63 3.16 -5.40
C THR A 100 1.36 3.87 -4.07
N VAL A 101 1.00 5.15 -4.14
CA VAL A 101 0.71 6.00 -2.97
C VAL A 101 -0.80 6.19 -2.87
N GLY A 102 -1.43 5.77 -1.76
CA GLY A 102 -2.88 5.98 -1.58
C GLY A 102 -3.76 5.35 -2.66
N GLY A 103 -3.29 4.31 -3.34
CA GLY A 103 -3.98 3.77 -4.51
C GLY A 103 -4.04 4.77 -5.66
N GLY A 104 -2.98 5.56 -5.84
CA GLY A 104 -2.83 6.60 -6.85
C GLY A 104 -3.14 6.17 -8.29
N VAL A 105 -2.86 7.02 -9.27
CA VAL A 105 -3.39 6.84 -10.63
C VAL A 105 -2.66 5.78 -11.46
N ARG A 106 -1.52 5.29 -10.96
CA ARG A 106 -0.71 4.28 -11.63
C ARG A 106 0.17 3.51 -10.65
N TRP A 107 0.68 2.38 -11.13
CA TRP A 107 1.72 1.60 -10.48
C TRP A 107 3.11 2.09 -10.92
N HIS A 108 4.02 2.19 -9.96
CA HIS A 108 5.44 2.41 -10.19
C HIS A 108 6.19 1.09 -10.02
N ARG A 109 6.89 0.64 -11.06
CA ARG A 109 7.72 -0.56 -10.99
C ARG A 109 9.04 -0.25 -10.29
N ILE A 110 9.34 -0.98 -9.21
CA ILE A 110 10.60 -0.86 -8.48
C ILE A 110 11.71 -1.58 -9.27
N ASP A 111 12.84 -0.91 -9.46
CA ASP A 111 14.07 -1.54 -9.98
C ASP A 111 14.83 -2.21 -8.81
N PRO A 112 14.99 -3.54 -8.79
CA PRO A 112 15.71 -4.23 -7.72
C PRO A 112 17.17 -3.79 -7.54
N SER A 113 17.81 -3.30 -8.61
CA SER A 113 19.21 -2.87 -8.60
C SER A 113 19.38 -1.44 -8.09
N ASN A 114 18.33 -0.63 -8.21
CA ASN A 114 18.29 0.75 -7.76
C ASN A 114 16.87 1.09 -7.25
N PRO A 115 16.46 0.54 -6.10
CA PRO A 115 15.10 0.69 -5.62
C PRO A 115 14.87 2.13 -5.19
N TRP A 116 13.87 2.76 -5.79
CA TRP A 116 13.45 4.11 -5.45
C TRP A 116 11.93 4.16 -5.44
N PHE A 117 11.40 5.04 -4.59
CA PHE A 117 9.98 5.30 -4.49
C PHE A 117 9.69 6.68 -5.06
N PRO A 118 8.61 6.85 -5.84
CA PRO A 118 8.26 8.15 -6.38
C PRO A 118 7.79 9.09 -5.28
N GLU A 119 8.63 10.08 -5.01
CA GLU A 119 8.37 11.21 -4.12
C GLU A 119 8.46 12.53 -4.90
N GLY A 120 7.80 13.58 -4.40
CA GLY A 120 7.90 14.93 -4.96
C GLY A 120 7.20 15.11 -6.31
N ASP A 121 7.96 15.52 -7.34
CA ASP A 121 7.46 16.02 -8.64
C ASP A 121 6.93 14.92 -9.60
N ASP A 122 6.96 13.65 -9.19
CA ASP A 122 6.30 12.55 -9.91
C ASP A 122 5.01 12.14 -9.19
N PRO A 123 3.87 12.82 -9.45
CA PRO A 123 2.64 12.54 -8.74
C PRO A 123 2.10 11.18 -9.16
N LEU A 124 2.32 10.17 -8.32
CA LEU A 124 1.44 9.00 -8.30
C LEU A 124 0.03 9.37 -7.83
N GLY A 125 -0.13 10.50 -7.15
CA GLY A 125 -1.44 11.03 -6.75
C GLY A 125 -2.25 11.58 -7.94
N PRO A 126 -3.59 11.68 -7.79
CA PRO A 126 -4.44 12.22 -8.83
C PRO A 126 -4.29 13.75 -8.98
N PRO A 127 -4.65 14.30 -10.16
CA PRO A 127 -4.56 15.74 -10.42
C PRO A 127 -5.51 16.57 -9.53
N ASP A 128 -6.64 16.01 -9.08
CA ASP A 128 -7.55 16.64 -8.12
C ASP A 128 -7.46 15.95 -6.76
N LEU A 129 -6.58 16.48 -5.90
CA LEU A 129 -6.36 15.96 -4.56
C LEU A 129 -7.62 16.03 -3.68
N TYR A 130 -8.44 17.08 -3.82
CA TYR A 130 -9.63 17.25 -2.99
C TYR A 130 -10.75 16.29 -3.37
N ALA A 131 -10.95 16.02 -4.66
CA ALA A 131 -11.87 14.98 -5.09
C ALA A 131 -11.42 13.60 -4.61
N TRP A 132 -10.13 13.31 -4.72
CA TRP A 132 -9.57 12.04 -4.26
C TRP A 132 -9.70 11.86 -2.75
N LEU A 133 -9.47 12.89 -1.94
CA LEU A 133 -9.69 12.81 -0.49
C LEU A 133 -11.15 12.51 -0.10
N ARG A 134 -12.13 12.77 -0.98
CA ARG A 134 -13.55 12.44 -0.75
C ARG A 134 -13.87 10.98 -1.06
N ASP A 135 -13.30 10.42 -2.13
CA ASP A 135 -13.41 9.01 -2.46
C ASP A 135 -12.08 8.50 -3.04
N PRO A 136 -11.14 8.06 -2.18
CA PRO A 136 -9.81 7.64 -2.63
C PRO A 136 -9.82 6.44 -3.58
N ALA A 137 -10.93 5.68 -3.62
CA ALA A 137 -11.12 4.54 -4.50
C ALA A 137 -11.82 4.89 -5.82
N ALA A 138 -12.26 6.14 -6.00
CA ALA A 138 -12.86 6.57 -7.26
C ALA A 138 -11.79 6.69 -8.35
N PRO A 139 -12.15 6.47 -9.64
CA PRO A 139 -11.26 6.79 -10.74
C PRO A 139 -10.73 8.23 -10.64
N PRO A 140 -9.44 8.47 -10.95
CA PRO A 140 -8.54 7.60 -11.72
C PRO A 140 -7.65 6.65 -10.91
N SER A 141 -7.97 6.38 -9.64
CA SER A 141 -7.19 5.46 -8.81
C SER A 141 -7.08 4.04 -9.38
N VAL A 142 -5.95 3.39 -9.12
CA VAL A 142 -5.74 2.00 -9.54
C VAL A 142 -6.73 1.06 -8.84
N PRO A 143 -7.29 0.04 -9.52
CA PRO A 143 -8.20 -0.89 -8.87
C PRO A 143 -7.51 -1.69 -7.77
N MET A 144 -8.22 -1.90 -6.65
CA MET A 144 -7.75 -2.64 -5.49
C MET A 144 -8.90 -3.48 -4.90
N PRO A 145 -8.59 -4.55 -4.16
CA PRO A 145 -9.60 -5.33 -3.47
C PRO A 145 -10.38 -4.50 -2.45
N LEU A 146 -11.65 -4.85 -2.29
CA LEU A 146 -12.47 -4.42 -1.16
C LEU A 146 -12.28 -5.41 -0.01
N MET A 147 -11.67 -4.93 1.07
CA MET A 147 -11.41 -5.71 2.28
C MET A 147 -12.61 -5.74 3.23
N ARG A 148 -13.55 -4.80 3.02
CA ARG A 148 -14.82 -4.68 3.72
C ARG A 148 -15.87 -4.18 2.73
N GLU A 149 -17.15 -4.35 3.05
CA GLU A 149 -18.22 -3.73 2.25
C GLU A 149 -18.03 -2.21 2.20
N LYS A 150 -18.03 -1.64 0.98
CA LYS A 150 -18.04 -0.19 0.81
C LYS A 150 -19.41 0.31 1.28
N PRO A 151 -19.48 1.31 2.19
CA PRO A 151 -20.75 1.90 2.58
C PRO A 151 -21.50 2.38 1.33
N ALA A 152 -22.76 1.97 1.17
CA ALA A 152 -23.64 2.52 0.15
C ALA A 152 -23.87 4.00 0.49
N ASP A 153 -23.24 4.89 -0.28
CA ASP A 153 -23.27 6.35 -0.17
C ASP A 153 -22.92 6.90 1.23
N MET A 154 -21.69 7.37 1.41
CA MET A 154 -21.43 8.31 2.50
C MET A 154 -22.22 9.60 2.22
N PRO A 155 -23.04 10.10 3.17
CA PRO A 155 -23.66 11.40 2.99
C PRO A 155 -22.55 12.43 2.77
N ILE A 156 -22.71 13.24 1.73
CA ILE A 156 -21.81 14.37 1.45
C ILE A 156 -21.86 15.28 2.68
N ILE A 157 -20.86 15.21 3.55
CA ILE A 157 -20.66 16.20 4.59
C ILE A 157 -20.20 17.47 3.88
N GLY A 158 -21.16 18.34 3.55
CA GLY A 158 -20.92 19.58 2.80
C GLY A 158 -22.03 19.98 1.82
N GLY A 159 -23.22 19.37 1.85
CA GLY A 159 -24.38 19.92 1.16
C GLY A 159 -25.00 21.05 1.98
N ASP A 160 -24.94 22.27 1.44
CA ASP A 160 -25.45 23.50 2.04
C ASP A 160 -26.86 23.34 2.68
N ALA A 161 -27.00 23.91 3.87
CA ALA A 161 -28.30 24.21 4.45
C ALA A 161 -29.07 25.15 3.51
N ARG A 162 -30.21 24.68 2.99
CA ARG A 162 -31.24 25.57 2.46
C ARG A 162 -32.12 26.08 3.59
#